data_AF-A0AAU5KSB3-F1
#
_entry.id   AF-A0AAU5KSB3-F1
#
_cell.length_a   1.000
_cell.length_b   1.000
_cell.length_c   1.000
_cell.angle_alpha   90.00
_cell.angle_beta   90.00
_cell.angle_gamma   90.00
#
_symmetry.space_group_name_H-M   'P 1'
#
loop_
_entity.id
_entity.type
_entity.pdbx_description
1 polymer ?
#
loop_
_entity_poly.entity_id
_entity_poly.type
_entity_poly.pdbx_seq_one_letter_code
_entity_poly.pdbx_strand_id
1 'polypeptide(L)'
;MIPPGAVTWRLQGNLGGETPVDPVRGPLAVGGLHGERAGLQLPGYPTDDWTPTRLPATDTTPGVSWYTTTVPLDLPAGQDTSLGLTLTDDPSRRYRAEIFVNG
;
A
#
# COMPACT_ATOMS: atom_id res chain seq x y z
N MET A 1 20.10 6.10 35.87
CA MET A 1 19.06 7.15 35.84
C MET A 1 19.15 7.81 34.47
N ILE A 2 18.11 7.72 33.63
CA ILE A 2 18.13 8.36 32.32
C ILE A 2 17.90 9.87 32.53
N PRO A 3 18.76 10.76 31.99
CA PRO A 3 18.60 12.19 32.19
C PRO A 3 17.27 12.69 31.60
N PRO A 4 16.60 13.67 32.24
CA PRO A 4 15.42 14.29 31.67
C PRO A 4 15.74 14.84 30.26
N GLY A 5 15.01 14.36 29.26
CA GLY A 5 15.23 14.70 27.84
C GLY A 5 15.91 13.63 26.99
N ALA A 6 16.33 12.49 27.54
CA ALA A 6 16.87 11.42 26.70
C ALA A 6 15.75 10.71 25.92
N VAL A 7 15.92 10.61 24.60
CA VAL A 7 14.98 9.93 23.71
C VAL A 7 15.42 8.49 23.50
N THR A 8 14.51 7.53 23.70
CA THR A 8 14.70 6.14 23.28
C THR A 8 14.03 5.93 21.93
N TRP A 9 14.79 5.42 20.96
CA TRP A 9 14.33 5.22 19.59
C TRP A 9 13.86 3.80 19.33
N ARG A 10 12.90 3.66 18.41
CA ARG A 10 12.52 2.41 17.76
C ARG A 10 12.45 2.65 16.26
N LEU A 11 12.78 1.64 15.47
CA LEU A 11 12.71 1.66 14.01
C LEU A 11 12.14 0.33 13.53
N GLN A 12 11.30 0.38 12.50
CA GLN A 12 10.72 -0.81 11.88
C GLN A 12 10.59 -0.59 10.37
N GLY A 13 11.27 -1.43 9.59
CA GLY A 13 11.07 -1.57 8.15
C GLY A 13 9.99 -2.61 7.85
N ASN A 14 10.17 -3.36 6.76
CA ASN A 14 9.32 -4.52 6.44
C ASN A 14 9.29 -5.55 7.58
N LEU A 15 8.19 -6.29 7.64
CA LEU A 15 8.06 -7.35 8.63
C LEU A 15 9.09 -8.45 8.34
N GLY A 16 9.85 -8.84 9.37
CA GLY A 16 10.91 -9.84 9.26
C GLY A 16 12.26 -9.33 8.76
N GLY A 17 12.36 -8.07 8.28
CA GLY A 17 13.61 -7.48 7.80
C GLY A 17 14.24 -8.31 6.68
N GLU A 18 15.45 -8.82 6.92
CA GLU A 18 16.19 -9.69 5.98
C GLU A 18 15.62 -11.11 5.86
N THR A 19 14.61 -11.47 6.66
CA THR A 19 13.86 -12.72 6.56
C THR A 19 12.43 -12.41 6.10
N PRO A 20 12.15 -12.37 4.78
CA PRO A 20 10.86 -11.94 4.26
C PRO A 20 9.74 -12.90 4.66
N VAL A 21 8.60 -12.33 5.08
CA VAL A 21 7.39 -13.10 5.37
C VAL A 21 6.67 -13.59 4.11
N ASP A 22 6.87 -12.89 2.98
CA ASP A 22 6.38 -13.29 1.66
C ASP A 22 7.57 -13.67 0.76
N PRO A 23 7.98 -14.95 0.76
CA PRO A 23 9.08 -15.41 -0.10
C PRO A 23 8.69 -15.48 -1.58
N VAL A 24 7.39 -15.44 -1.91
CA VAL A 24 6.91 -15.52 -3.31
C VAL A 24 7.17 -14.20 -4.03
N ARG A 25 6.90 -13.06 -3.38
CA ARG A 25 7.13 -11.71 -3.93
C ARG A 25 8.55 -11.18 -3.68
N GLY A 26 9.24 -11.75 -2.68
CA GLY A 26 10.64 -11.47 -2.40
C GLY A 26 10.88 -10.29 -1.44
N PRO A 27 12.15 -10.03 -1.09
CA PRO A 27 12.51 -9.16 0.04
C PRO A 27 12.24 -7.66 -0.16
N LEU A 28 12.05 -7.22 -1.42
CA LEU A 28 11.90 -5.80 -1.76
C LEU A 28 10.47 -5.42 -2.18
N ALA A 29 9.53 -6.37 -2.13
CA ALA A 29 8.16 -6.13 -2.57
C ALA A 29 7.39 -5.17 -1.65
N VAL A 30 7.77 -5.10 -0.37
CA VAL A 30 7.09 -4.29 0.65
C VAL A 30 8.10 -3.59 1.55
N GLY A 31 7.72 -2.40 2.01
CA GLY A 31 8.43 -1.57 2.95
C GLY A 31 7.88 -1.65 4.39
N GLY A 32 8.02 -0.53 5.11
CA GLY A 32 7.72 -0.42 6.54
C GLY A 32 6.44 0.36 6.86
N LEU A 33 5.51 0.54 5.94
CA LEU A 33 4.19 1.07 6.28
C LEU A 33 3.40 0.02 7.08
N HIS A 34 2.46 0.48 7.90
CA HIS A 34 1.65 -0.45 8.71
C HIS A 34 0.88 -1.45 7.82
N GLY A 35 0.26 -0.96 6.74
CA GLY A 35 -0.51 -1.82 5.86
C GLY A 35 0.33 -2.88 5.14
N GLU A 36 1.54 -2.52 4.72
CA GLU A 36 2.50 -3.45 4.13
C GLU A 36 2.85 -4.61 5.07
N ARG A 37 3.13 -4.30 6.34
CA ARG A 37 3.45 -5.32 7.35
C ARG A 37 2.26 -6.21 7.72
N ALA A 38 1.05 -5.67 7.63
CA ALA A 38 -0.17 -6.41 7.90
C ALA A 38 -0.73 -7.13 6.65
N GLY A 39 -0.13 -6.92 5.47
CA GLY A 39 -0.51 -7.58 4.23
C GLY A 39 -1.77 -7.01 3.58
N LEU A 40 -2.10 -5.74 3.82
CA LEU A 40 -3.33 -5.09 3.31
C LEU A 40 -3.38 -5.04 1.77
N GLN A 41 -2.23 -5.09 1.11
CA GLN A 41 -2.11 -5.13 -0.35
C GLN A 41 -2.42 -6.51 -0.96
N LEU A 42 -2.47 -7.57 -0.15
CA LEU A 42 -2.63 -8.92 -0.65
C LEU A 42 -4.08 -9.22 -1.05
N PRO A 43 -4.31 -9.97 -2.14
CA PRO A 43 -5.64 -10.47 -2.48
C PRO A 43 -6.28 -11.24 -1.32
N GLY A 44 -7.55 -10.96 -1.04
CA GLY A 44 -8.32 -11.63 0.00
C GLY A 44 -8.13 -11.09 1.42
N TYR A 45 -7.36 -10.00 1.61
CA TYR A 45 -7.36 -9.30 2.90
C TYR A 45 -8.78 -8.80 3.24
N PRO A 46 -9.31 -9.05 4.44
CA PRO A 46 -10.68 -8.67 4.81
C PRO A 46 -10.82 -7.15 4.91
N THR A 47 -11.74 -6.60 4.14
CA THR A 47 -11.97 -5.15 4.03
C THR A 47 -13.41 -4.76 4.33
N ASP A 48 -14.21 -5.67 4.91
CA ASP A 48 -15.62 -5.45 5.23
C ASP A 48 -15.83 -4.26 6.19
N ASP A 49 -14.86 -4.03 7.08
CA ASP A 49 -14.88 -2.91 8.03
C ASP A 49 -14.32 -1.60 7.45
N TRP A 50 -13.91 -1.57 6.17
CA TRP A 50 -13.37 -0.38 5.55
C TRP A 50 -14.48 0.56 5.10
N THR A 51 -14.26 1.86 5.27
CA THR A 51 -15.24 2.86 4.85
C THR A 51 -15.25 2.97 3.32
N PRO A 52 -16.42 2.78 2.66
CA PRO A 52 -16.54 3.02 1.24
C PRO A 52 -16.20 4.47 0.92
N THR A 53 -15.39 4.71 -0.11
CA THR A 53 -14.93 6.05 -0.47
C THR A 53 -14.86 6.23 -1.98
N ARG A 54 -14.84 7.48 -2.43
CA ARG A 54 -14.63 7.86 -3.82
C ARG A 54 -13.37 8.72 -3.92
N LEU A 55 -12.48 8.34 -4.83
CA LEU A 55 -11.30 9.14 -5.13
C LEU A 55 -11.60 10.23 -6.18
N PRO A 56 -10.89 11.37 -6.14
CA PRO A 56 -9.84 11.69 -5.15
C PRO A 56 -10.41 12.01 -3.76
N ALA A 57 -9.69 11.59 -2.72
CA ALA A 57 -10.05 11.91 -1.33
C ALA A 57 -10.01 13.44 -1.11
N THR A 58 -11.00 13.96 -0.37
CA THR A 58 -11.12 15.38 -0.03
C THR A 58 -10.52 15.72 1.33
N ASP A 59 -10.23 14.71 2.15
CA ASP A 59 -9.53 14.89 3.41
C ASP A 59 -8.08 15.31 3.15
N THR A 60 -7.68 16.42 3.77
CA THR A 60 -6.35 17.02 3.65
C THR A 60 -5.49 16.80 4.89
N THR A 61 -6.00 16.04 5.87
CA THR A 61 -5.25 15.69 7.07
C THR A 61 -3.99 14.91 6.71
N PRO A 62 -2.79 15.34 7.16
CA PRO A 62 -1.56 14.61 6.90
C PRO A 62 -1.60 13.21 7.50
N GLY A 63 -1.30 12.20 6.69
CA GLY A 63 -1.32 10.80 7.11
C GLY A 63 -1.05 9.83 5.98
N VAL A 64 -1.24 8.54 6.26
CA VAL A 64 -1.17 7.45 5.28
C VAL A 64 -2.52 6.76 5.27
N SER A 65 -3.15 6.73 4.10
CA SER A 65 -4.42 6.06 3.87
C SER A 65 -4.23 4.88 2.92
N TRP A 66 -4.96 3.81 3.18
CA TRP A 66 -4.98 2.62 2.33
C TRP A 66 -6.31 2.56 1.58
N TYR A 67 -6.23 2.23 0.31
CA TYR A 67 -7.39 2.06 -0.55
C TYR A 67 -7.27 0.71 -1.26
N THR A 68 -8.41 0.08 -1.49
CA THR A 68 -8.49 -1.17 -2.22
C THR A 68 -9.72 -1.17 -3.12
N THR A 69 -9.62 -1.88 -4.23
CA THR A 69 -10.71 -2.10 -5.16
C THR A 69 -10.46 -3.38 -5.94
N THR A 70 -11.50 -3.91 -6.57
CA THR A 70 -11.40 -5.06 -7.47
C THR A 70 -11.80 -4.62 -8.88
N VAL A 71 -10.97 -4.94 -9.85
CA VAL A 71 -11.23 -4.65 -11.27
C VAL A 71 -11.50 -5.98 -11.98
N PRO A 72 -12.75 -6.28 -12.37
CA PRO A 72 -13.02 -7.45 -13.20
C PRO A 72 -12.44 -7.21 -14.61
N LEU A 73 -11.65 -8.16 -15.09
CA LEU A 73 -11.09 -8.15 -16.44
C LEU A 73 -11.73 -9.28 -17.25
N ASP A 74 -12.37 -8.93 -18.36
CA ASP A 74 -12.94 -9.85 -19.34
C ASP A 74 -12.28 -9.60 -20.70
N LEU A 75 -11.03 -10.07 -20.83
CA LEU A 75 -10.21 -9.85 -22.02
C LEU A 75 -10.43 -10.99 -23.03
N PRO A 76 -10.38 -10.71 -24.35
CA PRO A 76 -10.51 -11.74 -25.37
C PRO A 76 -9.42 -12.82 -25.24
N ALA A 77 -9.84 -14.09 -25.28
CA ALA A 77 -8.92 -15.20 -25.31
C ALA A 77 -8.06 -15.20 -26.59
N GLY A 78 -6.81 -15.64 -26.49
CA GLY A 78 -5.89 -15.79 -27.63
C GLY A 78 -5.30 -14.48 -28.15
N GLN A 79 -5.47 -13.36 -27.43
CA GLN A 79 -4.84 -12.08 -27.75
C GLN A 79 -3.86 -11.65 -26.67
N ASP A 80 -2.77 -10.99 -27.09
CA ASP A 80 -1.87 -10.27 -26.20
C ASP A 80 -2.39 -8.84 -26.02
N THR A 81 -3.15 -8.61 -24.95
CA THR A 81 -3.77 -7.30 -24.67
C THR A 81 -2.95 -6.55 -23.65
N SER A 82 -2.34 -5.43 -24.07
CA SER A 82 -1.63 -4.53 -23.15
C SER A 82 -2.61 -3.72 -22.29
N LEU A 83 -2.35 -3.67 -20.99
CA LEU A 83 -3.07 -2.83 -20.03
C LEU A 83 -2.14 -1.77 -19.44
N GLY A 84 -2.66 -0.57 -19.23
CA GLY A 84 -1.95 0.53 -18.60
C GLY A 84 -2.79 1.16 -17.50
N LEU A 85 -2.14 1.51 -16.38
CA LEU A 85 -2.75 2.34 -15.34
C LEU A 85 -2.29 3.78 -15.52
N THR A 86 -3.24 4.70 -15.75
CA THR A 86 -2.98 6.13 -15.82
C THR A 86 -3.53 6.81 -14.58
N LEU A 87 -2.67 7.55 -13.87
CA LEU A 87 -3.06 8.40 -12.75
C LEU A 87 -3.16 9.84 -13.24
N THR A 88 -4.32 10.45 -13.06
CA THR A 88 -4.54 11.87 -13.35
C THR A 88 -5.02 12.55 -12.08
N ASP A 89 -4.32 13.60 -11.67
CA ASP A 89 -4.69 14.41 -10.51
C ASP A 89 -4.23 15.86 -10.70
N ASP A 90 -4.65 16.74 -9.80
CA ASP A 90 -4.20 18.12 -9.71
C ASP A 90 -2.69 18.18 -9.36
N PRO A 91 -1.82 18.74 -10.22
CA PRO A 91 -0.38 18.80 -9.98
C PRO A 91 0.02 19.73 -8.82
N SER A 92 -0.91 20.52 -8.27
CA SER A 92 -0.69 21.30 -7.06
C SER A 92 -0.69 20.42 -5.79
N ARG A 93 -1.30 19.24 -5.83
CA ARG A 93 -1.32 18.30 -4.70
C ARG A 93 0.08 17.74 -4.41
N ARG A 94 0.30 17.42 -3.14
CA ARG A 94 1.58 16.92 -2.62
C ARG A 94 1.33 15.62 -1.88
N TYR A 95 1.58 14.50 -2.53
CA TYR A 95 1.47 13.17 -1.95
C TYR A 95 2.46 12.21 -2.60
N ARG A 96 2.61 11.04 -2.00
CA ARG A 96 3.25 9.87 -2.60
C ARG A 96 2.23 8.74 -2.61
N ALA A 97 2.27 7.91 -3.65
CA ALA A 97 1.42 6.73 -3.75
C ALA A 97 2.28 5.54 -4.18
N GLU A 98 1.97 4.39 -3.61
CA GLU A 98 2.48 3.08 -3.99
C GLU A 98 1.30 2.27 -4.50
N ILE A 99 1.47 1.61 -5.64
CA ILE A 99 0.41 0.85 -6.30
C ILE A 99 0.80 -0.62 -6.29
N PHE A 100 -0.06 -1.44 -5.70
CA PHE A 100 0.05 -2.89 -5.70
C PHE A 100 -1.01 -3.48 -6.62
N VAL A 101 -0.62 -4.43 -7.48
CA VAL A 101 -1.53 -5.15 -8.37
C VAL A 101 -1.43 -6.62 -8.04
N ASN A 102 -2.45 -7.14 -7.35
CA ASN A 102 -2.50 -8.51 -6.83
C ASN A 102 -1.37 -8.84 -5.83
N GLY A 103 -1.04 -7.86 -4.98
CA GLY A 103 -0.05 -7.96 -3.92
C GLY A 103 1.34 -7.51 -4.33
#